data_AF-A0A832M0U7-F1
#
_entry.id   AF-A0A832M0U7-F1
#
_cell.length_a   1.000
_cell.length_b   1.000
_cell.length_c   1.000
_cell.angle_alpha   90.00
_cell.angle_beta   90.00
_cell.angle_gamma   90.00
#
_symmetry.space_group_name_H-M   'P 1'
#
loop_
_entity.id
_entity.type
_entity.pdbx_description
1 polymer ?
#
loop_
_entity_poly.entity_id
_entity_poly.type
_entity_poly.pdbx_seq_one_letter_code
_entity_poly.pdbx_strand_id
1 'polypeptide(L)'
;MSPLLARSREELRDHLLKVGELSARLAEDLRLGFGELARIAGLLHDLGKGDAGAQERYASGRGAAGHEIVSFAVAREVLEALGLPKDDASLVLLAILKHHQAMTSPAERLDQLVKYGWFKGRADLEALSSIISLGLGQPIRITKWPRNTSELEQLVAITWEKYCRCLYADLGAQLRARLLTGILIAADYHVASKSEDPSGRNRLSAELEHFFESLKKLRREVEIP
;
A
#
# COMPACT_ATOMS: atom_id res chain seq x y z
N MET A 1 -16.69 13.99 12.06
CA MET A 1 -16.55 12.55 11.74
C MET A 1 -15.37 12.02 12.53
N SER A 2 -15.46 10.80 13.07
CA SER A 2 -14.32 10.17 13.74
C SER A 2 -13.19 9.91 12.72
N PRO A 3 -11.91 10.03 13.11
CA PRO A 3 -10.81 9.77 12.20
C PRO A 3 -10.80 8.31 11.75
N LEU A 4 -10.43 8.06 10.49
CA LEU A 4 -10.15 6.71 10.00
C LEU A 4 -8.86 6.20 10.62
N LEU A 5 -8.83 4.93 11.00
CA LEU A 5 -7.71 4.27 11.67
C LEU A 5 -6.92 3.37 10.71
N ALA A 6 -5.59 3.43 10.77
CA ALA A 6 -4.70 2.42 10.17
C ALA A 6 -4.47 1.22 11.10
N ARG A 7 -4.47 1.46 12.42
CA ARG A 7 -4.44 0.46 13.50
C ARG A 7 -5.01 1.04 14.79
N SER A 8 -5.06 0.24 15.86
CA SER A 8 -5.39 0.76 17.20
C SER A 8 -4.38 1.85 17.60
N ARG A 9 -4.85 3.11 17.68
CA ARG A 9 -4.07 4.33 18.02
C ARG A 9 -3.24 4.97 16.90
N GLU A 10 -3.45 4.60 15.63
CA GLU A 10 -2.84 5.30 14.49
C GLU A 10 -3.91 5.73 13.49
N GLU A 11 -3.94 7.02 13.15
CA GLU A 11 -4.82 7.54 12.10
C GLU A 11 -4.34 7.15 10.71
N LEU A 12 -5.28 6.72 9.86
CA LEU A 12 -5.02 6.30 8.49
C LEU A 12 -4.42 7.41 7.64
N ARG A 13 -4.87 8.66 7.84
CA ARG A 13 -4.32 9.83 7.14
C ARG A 13 -2.81 9.94 7.36
N ASP A 14 -2.40 10.02 8.62
CA ASP A 14 -1.00 10.23 8.98
C ASP A 14 -0.15 9.05 8.56
N HIS A 15 -0.68 7.83 8.70
CA HIS A 15 -0.02 6.62 8.25
C HIS A 15 0.28 6.67 6.75
N LEU A 16 -0.75 6.84 5.91
CA LEU A 16 -0.60 6.86 4.45
C LEU A 16 0.34 7.96 3.97
N LEU A 17 0.23 9.17 4.52
CA LEU A 17 1.10 10.30 4.15
C LEU A 17 2.57 10.02 4.50
N LYS A 18 2.84 9.48 5.69
CA LYS A 18 4.20 9.13 6.12
C LYS A 18 4.77 7.97 5.30
N VAL A 19 3.99 6.93 5.03
CA VAL A 19 4.43 5.78 4.22
C VAL A 19 4.70 6.19 2.78
N GLY A 20 3.82 7.02 2.18
CA GLY A 20 4.04 7.58 0.85
C GLY A 20 5.33 8.38 0.75
N GLU A 21 5.54 9.32 1.65
CA GLU A 21 6.75 10.16 1.64
C GLU A 21 8.03 9.36 1.91
N LEU A 22 7.99 8.42 2.87
CA LEU A 22 9.15 7.57 3.14
C LEU A 22 9.45 6.63 1.97
N SER A 23 8.44 6.06 1.33
CA SER A 23 8.61 5.19 0.15
C SER A 23 9.29 5.95 -1.00
N ALA A 24 8.88 7.19 -1.25
CA ALA A 24 9.50 8.06 -2.25
C ALA A 24 11.00 8.27 -1.96
N ARG A 25 11.32 8.68 -0.74
CA ARG A 25 12.71 8.91 -0.30
C ARG A 25 13.57 7.67 -0.40
N LEU A 26 13.05 6.50 0.00
CA LEU A 26 13.79 5.24 -0.11
C LEU A 26 14.09 4.88 -1.57
N ALA A 27 13.12 5.05 -2.48
CA ALA A 27 13.35 4.82 -3.90
C ALA A 27 14.38 5.80 -4.51
N GLU A 28 14.39 7.05 -4.05
CA GLU A 28 15.39 8.07 -4.44
C GLU A 28 16.78 7.76 -3.91
N ASP A 29 16.91 7.43 -2.62
CA ASP A 29 18.17 7.07 -1.97
C ASP A 29 18.80 5.82 -2.61
N LEU A 30 17.96 4.88 -3.06
CA LEU A 30 18.36 3.68 -3.80
C LEU A 30 18.58 3.92 -5.30
N ARG A 31 18.34 5.15 -5.80
CA ARG A 31 18.50 5.55 -7.21
C ARG A 31 17.73 4.66 -8.19
N LEU A 32 16.54 4.21 -7.81
CA LEU A 32 15.77 3.27 -8.62
C LEU A 32 14.96 3.94 -9.75
N GLY A 33 14.86 5.27 -9.75
CA GLY A 33 14.19 6.03 -10.81
C GLY A 33 12.66 5.95 -10.79
N PHE A 34 12.06 5.45 -9.70
CA PHE A 34 10.60 5.34 -9.56
C PHE A 34 10.07 5.91 -8.23
N GLY A 35 10.67 7.01 -7.75
CA GLY A 35 10.27 7.71 -6.52
C GLY A 35 8.78 8.05 -6.46
N GLU A 36 8.22 8.57 -7.55
CA GLU A 36 6.80 8.90 -7.61
C GLU A 36 5.91 7.65 -7.54
N LEU A 37 6.29 6.54 -8.19
CA LEU A 37 5.54 5.29 -8.09
C LEU A 37 5.59 4.73 -6.66
N ALA A 38 6.71 4.89 -5.96
CA ALA A 38 6.85 4.52 -4.55
C ALA A 38 5.97 5.39 -3.64
N ARG A 39 5.90 6.70 -3.89
CA ARG A 39 4.96 7.59 -3.20
C ARG A 39 3.52 7.13 -3.36
N ILE A 40 3.11 6.88 -4.60
CA ILE A 40 1.74 6.48 -4.94
C ILE A 40 1.42 5.12 -4.31
N ALA A 41 2.32 4.14 -4.39
CA ALA A 41 2.13 2.84 -3.74
C ALA A 41 1.94 2.99 -2.22
N GLY A 42 2.78 3.80 -1.56
CA GLY A 42 2.65 4.08 -0.12
C GLY A 42 1.34 4.76 0.26
N LEU A 43 0.85 5.70 -0.55
CA LEU A 43 -0.43 6.37 -0.30
C LEU A 43 -1.65 5.46 -0.51
N LEU A 44 -1.56 4.48 -1.40
CA LEU A 44 -2.71 3.66 -1.81
C LEU A 44 -2.78 2.28 -1.15
N HIS A 45 -1.69 1.77 -0.58
CA HIS A 45 -1.59 0.38 -0.14
C HIS A 45 -2.64 -0.05 0.89
N ASP A 46 -3.09 0.90 1.71
CA ASP A 46 -3.93 0.69 2.87
C ASP A 46 -5.32 1.31 2.75
N LEU A 47 -5.72 1.76 1.55
CA LEU A 47 -7.06 2.32 1.31
C LEU A 47 -8.18 1.40 1.79
N GLY A 48 -8.02 0.08 1.63
CA GLY A 48 -8.97 -0.93 2.07
C GLY A 48 -9.28 -0.91 3.57
N LYS A 49 -8.38 -0.35 4.40
CA LYS A 49 -8.64 -0.12 5.83
C LYS A 49 -9.78 0.88 6.05
N GLY A 50 -10.09 1.73 5.07
CA GLY A 50 -11.21 2.67 5.10
C GLY A 50 -12.60 2.04 5.04
N ASP A 51 -12.72 0.73 4.76
CA ASP A 51 -14.01 0.05 4.85
C ASP A 51 -14.55 0.08 6.28
N ALA A 52 -15.86 0.31 6.43
CA ALA A 52 -16.48 0.43 7.75
C ALA A 52 -16.25 -0.80 8.64
N GLY A 53 -16.23 -2.01 8.08
CA GLY A 53 -15.98 -3.18 8.92
C GLY A 53 -14.51 -3.40 9.25
N ALA A 54 -13.57 -2.89 8.44
CA ALA A 54 -12.17 -2.78 8.86
C ALA A 54 -12.01 -1.79 10.02
N GLN A 55 -12.67 -0.62 9.94
CA GLN A 55 -12.67 0.38 11.01
C GLN A 55 -13.23 -0.15 12.34
N GLU A 56 -14.34 -0.92 12.31
CA GLU A 56 -14.89 -1.57 13.50
C GLU A 56 -13.91 -2.57 14.14
N ARG A 57 -13.11 -3.26 13.32
CA ARG A 57 -12.06 -4.17 13.81
C ARG A 57 -10.93 -3.40 14.46
N TYR A 58 -10.42 -2.35 13.82
CA TYR A 58 -9.34 -1.54 14.39
C TYR A 58 -9.76 -0.85 15.69
N ALA A 59 -11.00 -0.34 15.76
CA ALA A 59 -11.56 0.21 16.99
C ALA A 59 -11.64 -0.81 18.14
N SER A 60 -11.76 -2.11 17.83
CA SER A 60 -11.73 -3.21 18.80
C SER A 60 -10.35 -3.88 18.94
N GLY A 61 -9.28 -3.25 18.45
CA GLY A 61 -7.91 -3.76 18.57
C GLY A 61 -7.61 -4.98 17.68
N ARG A 62 -8.44 -5.25 16.68
CA ARG A 62 -8.28 -6.36 15.73
C ARG A 62 -7.82 -5.86 14.37
N GLY A 63 -6.91 -6.60 13.72
CA GLY A 63 -6.52 -6.32 12.33
C GLY A 63 -7.58 -6.75 11.32
N ALA A 64 -7.56 -6.16 10.13
CA ALA A 64 -8.39 -6.52 8.97
C ALA A 64 -7.55 -7.27 7.92
N ALA A 65 -7.39 -8.58 8.06
CA ALA A 65 -6.60 -9.37 7.11
C ALA A 65 -7.28 -9.38 5.72
N GLY A 66 -6.49 -9.22 4.65
CA GLY A 66 -6.99 -9.14 3.28
C GLY A 66 -7.40 -7.74 2.82
N HIS A 67 -7.14 -6.67 3.61
CA HIS A 67 -7.48 -5.30 3.21
C HIS A 67 -6.74 -4.85 1.95
N GLU A 68 -5.57 -5.42 1.66
CA GLU A 68 -4.80 -5.18 0.45
C GLU A 68 -5.59 -5.49 -0.83
N ILE A 69 -6.58 -6.40 -0.76
CA ILE A 69 -7.44 -6.74 -1.91
C ILE A 69 -8.43 -5.61 -2.20
N VAL A 70 -8.97 -5.00 -1.15
CA VAL A 70 -9.84 -3.82 -1.30
C VAL A 70 -9.01 -2.63 -1.78
N SER A 71 -7.83 -2.42 -1.20
CA SER A 71 -6.88 -1.39 -1.67
C SER A 71 -6.55 -1.57 -3.15
N PHE A 72 -6.22 -2.78 -3.58
CA PHE A 72 -5.91 -3.11 -4.97
C PHE A 72 -7.06 -2.77 -5.92
N ALA A 73 -8.29 -3.15 -5.56
CA ALA A 73 -9.47 -2.90 -6.39
C ALA A 73 -9.76 -1.39 -6.54
N VAL A 74 -9.60 -0.62 -5.46
CA VAL A 74 -9.90 0.83 -5.44
C VAL A 74 -8.75 1.64 -6.02
N ALA A 75 -7.50 1.24 -5.79
CA ALA A 75 -6.31 1.91 -6.30
C ALA A 75 -6.33 2.04 -7.82
N ARG A 76 -6.89 1.06 -8.55
CA ARG A 76 -7.06 1.14 -10.01
C ARG A 76 -7.72 2.46 -10.44
N GLU A 77 -8.80 2.86 -9.79
CA GLU A 77 -9.52 4.08 -10.14
C GLU A 77 -8.65 5.32 -9.96
N VAL A 78 -7.89 5.37 -8.87
CA VAL A 78 -6.95 6.47 -8.61
C VAL A 78 -5.85 6.52 -9.67
N LEU A 79 -5.28 5.37 -10.03
CA LEU A 79 -4.21 5.29 -11.04
C LEU A 79 -4.71 5.67 -12.44
N GLU A 80 -5.96 5.30 -12.78
CA GLU A 80 -6.63 5.72 -14.01
C GLU A 80 -6.86 7.24 -14.02
N ALA A 81 -7.31 7.82 -12.90
CA ALA A 81 -7.51 9.26 -12.77
C ALA A 81 -6.19 10.06 -12.86
N LEU A 82 -5.08 9.47 -12.42
CA LEU A 82 -3.74 10.05 -12.57
C LEU A 82 -3.18 9.96 -13.99
N GLY A 83 -3.83 9.21 -14.88
CA GLY A 83 -3.34 9.02 -16.25
C GLY A 83 -2.00 8.28 -16.33
N LEU A 84 -1.69 7.45 -15.32
CA LEU A 84 -0.43 6.70 -15.28
C LEU A 84 -0.33 5.73 -16.47
N PRO A 85 0.86 5.59 -17.10
CA PRO A 85 1.09 4.53 -18.06
C PRO A 85 0.76 3.16 -17.46
N LYS A 86 0.25 2.27 -18.31
CA LYS A 86 -0.23 0.95 -17.89
C LYS A 86 0.84 0.17 -17.12
N ASP A 87 2.08 0.20 -17.58
CA ASP A 87 3.19 -0.54 -16.96
C ASP A 87 3.48 -0.01 -15.55
N ASP A 88 3.54 1.31 -15.39
CA ASP A 88 3.76 1.95 -14.09
C ASP A 88 2.61 1.71 -13.11
N ALA A 89 1.36 1.82 -13.58
CA ALA A 89 0.18 1.46 -12.78
C ALA A 89 0.22 0.00 -12.34
N SER A 90 0.70 -0.89 -13.20
CA SER A 90 0.82 -2.32 -12.90
C SER A 90 1.88 -2.59 -11.81
N LEU A 91 3.00 -1.86 -11.82
CA LEU A 91 4.00 -1.94 -10.75
C LEU A 91 3.41 -1.53 -9.39
N VAL A 92 2.70 -0.40 -9.35
CA VAL A 92 2.05 0.10 -8.13
C VAL A 92 1.02 -0.89 -7.61
N LEU A 93 0.14 -1.40 -8.48
CA LEU A 93 -0.89 -2.37 -8.11
C LEU A 93 -0.30 -3.66 -7.56
N LEU A 94 0.79 -4.17 -8.14
CA LEU A 94 1.47 -5.35 -7.63
C LEU A 94 2.11 -5.10 -6.26
N ALA A 95 2.72 -3.94 -6.05
CA ALA A 95 3.27 -3.58 -4.75
C ALA A 95 2.19 -3.55 -3.67
N ILE A 96 1.05 -2.91 -3.96
CA ILE A 96 -0.12 -2.89 -3.05
C ILE A 96 -0.61 -4.30 -2.75
N LEU A 97 -0.82 -5.13 -3.77
CA LEU A 97 -1.34 -6.48 -3.59
C LEU A 97 -0.40 -7.38 -2.75
N LYS A 98 0.91 -7.15 -2.85
CA LYS A 98 1.94 -8.05 -2.29
C LYS A 98 2.55 -7.57 -0.98
N HIS A 99 2.18 -6.40 -0.46
CA HIS A 99 2.88 -5.80 0.69
C HIS A 99 2.76 -6.63 1.98
N HIS A 100 1.66 -7.34 2.26
CA HIS A 100 1.61 -8.21 3.45
C HIS A 100 2.35 -9.54 3.25
N GLN A 101 2.32 -10.12 2.05
CA GLN A 101 3.00 -11.39 1.72
C GLN A 101 3.27 -11.47 0.22
N ALA A 102 4.53 -11.58 -0.16
CA ALA A 102 4.94 -11.63 -1.57
C ALA A 102 4.42 -12.87 -2.34
N MET A 103 4.12 -13.96 -1.63
CA MET A 103 3.87 -15.28 -2.25
C MET A 103 2.39 -15.67 -2.37
N THR A 104 1.45 -15.01 -1.69
CA THR A 104 0.02 -15.39 -1.74
C THR A 104 -0.69 -14.84 -2.98
N SER A 105 -1.60 -15.62 -3.53
CA SER A 105 -2.45 -15.26 -4.66
C SER A 105 -3.59 -14.30 -4.24
N PRO A 106 -4.15 -13.51 -5.17
CA PRO A 106 -5.34 -12.70 -4.88
C PRO A 106 -6.52 -13.51 -4.34
N ALA A 107 -6.71 -14.74 -4.84
CA ALA A 107 -7.78 -15.63 -4.42
C ALA A 107 -7.65 -16.00 -2.94
N GLU A 108 -6.46 -16.41 -2.49
CA GLU A 108 -6.23 -16.75 -1.07
C GLU A 108 -6.45 -15.55 -0.13
N ARG A 109 -6.18 -14.33 -0.60
CA ARG A 109 -6.41 -13.11 0.19
C ARG A 109 -7.87 -12.72 0.26
N LEU A 110 -8.58 -12.88 -0.85
CA LEU A 110 -10.02 -12.74 -0.87
C LEU A 110 -10.67 -13.76 0.09
N ASP A 111 -10.22 -15.02 0.07
CA ASP A 111 -10.69 -16.05 1.00
C ASP A 111 -10.46 -15.65 2.46
N GLN A 112 -9.33 -15.01 2.78
CA GLN A 112 -9.11 -14.46 4.13
C GLN A 112 -10.13 -13.38 4.48
N LEU A 113 -10.35 -12.41 3.59
CA LEU A 113 -11.33 -11.33 3.79
C LEU A 113 -12.73 -11.92 4.02
N VAL A 114 -13.14 -12.90 3.22
CA VAL A 114 -14.42 -13.61 3.36
C VAL A 114 -14.49 -14.40 4.66
N LYS A 115 -13.45 -15.17 4.99
CA LYS A 115 -13.35 -15.96 6.22
C LYS A 115 -13.52 -15.11 7.48
N TYR A 116 -12.93 -13.92 7.50
CA TYR A 116 -13.04 -13.01 8.65
C TYR A 116 -14.31 -12.15 8.62
N GLY A 117 -15.07 -12.16 7.53
CA GLY A 117 -16.41 -11.58 7.41
C GLY A 117 -16.47 -10.09 7.74
N TRP A 118 -15.38 -9.35 7.53
CA TRP A 118 -15.30 -7.95 7.97
C TRP A 118 -15.69 -6.96 6.90
N PHE A 119 -15.62 -7.32 5.62
CA PHE A 119 -15.88 -6.38 4.53
C PHE A 119 -17.38 -6.01 4.46
N LYS A 120 -17.68 -4.71 4.57
CA LYS A 120 -19.06 -4.18 4.55
C LYS A 120 -19.41 -3.43 3.27
N GLY A 121 -18.43 -3.18 2.40
CA GLY A 121 -18.64 -2.51 1.13
C GLY A 121 -19.11 -1.06 1.25
N ARG A 122 -18.64 -0.37 2.29
CA ARG A 122 -18.93 1.06 2.51
C ARG A 122 -17.75 1.76 3.15
N ALA A 123 -17.41 2.93 2.66
CA ALA A 123 -16.31 3.74 3.16
C ALA A 123 -16.66 5.24 3.06
N ASP A 124 -15.96 6.06 3.84
CA ASP A 124 -16.01 7.51 3.73
C ASP A 124 -15.12 7.96 2.56
N LEU A 125 -15.71 8.04 1.37
CA LEU A 125 -14.96 8.35 0.13
C LEU A 125 -14.45 9.79 0.10
N GLU A 126 -15.11 10.72 0.80
CA GLU A 126 -14.65 12.10 0.89
C GLU A 126 -13.38 12.18 1.73
N ALA A 127 -13.36 11.51 2.90
CA ALA A 127 -12.18 11.43 3.74
C ALA A 127 -11.00 10.77 3.01
N LEU A 128 -11.23 9.63 2.35
CA LEU A 128 -10.17 8.94 1.58
C LEU A 128 -9.67 9.80 0.41
N SER A 129 -10.57 10.43 -0.35
CA SER A 129 -10.20 11.34 -1.44
C SER A 129 -9.37 12.53 -0.95
N SER A 130 -9.71 13.08 0.22
CA SER A 130 -8.97 14.19 0.84
C SER A 130 -7.54 13.76 1.21
N ILE A 131 -7.36 12.58 1.81
CA ILE A 131 -6.04 12.03 2.17
C ILE A 131 -5.18 11.86 0.91
N ILE A 132 -5.72 11.22 -0.13
CA ILE A 132 -4.99 10.97 -1.37
C ILE A 132 -4.67 12.28 -2.10
N SER A 133 -5.62 13.22 -2.16
CA SER A 133 -5.38 14.52 -2.79
C SER A 133 -4.26 15.29 -2.09
N LEU A 134 -4.23 15.26 -0.75
CA LEU A 134 -3.18 15.88 0.03
C LEU A 134 -1.81 15.22 -0.22
N GLY A 135 -1.75 13.90 -0.24
CA GLY A 135 -0.51 13.16 -0.46
C GLY A 135 0.07 13.31 -1.87
N LEU A 136 -0.78 13.46 -2.87
CA LEU A 136 -0.38 13.63 -4.27
C LEU A 136 -0.24 15.10 -4.69
N GLY A 137 -0.63 16.05 -3.84
CA GLY A 137 -0.58 17.48 -4.14
C GLY A 137 -1.52 17.92 -5.27
N GLN A 138 -2.51 17.10 -5.62
CA GLN A 138 -3.49 17.39 -6.66
C GLN A 138 -4.86 16.78 -6.34
N PRO A 139 -5.97 17.37 -6.82
CA PRO A 139 -7.31 16.84 -6.54
C PRO A 139 -7.50 15.44 -7.15
N ILE A 140 -7.80 14.46 -6.30
CA ILE A 140 -8.17 13.09 -6.68
C ILE A 140 -9.45 12.71 -5.96
N ARG A 141 -10.41 12.17 -6.72
CA ARG A 141 -11.69 11.73 -6.19
C ARG A 141 -11.84 10.23 -6.39
N ILE A 142 -12.07 9.52 -5.30
CA ILE A 142 -12.55 8.14 -5.32
C ILE A 142 -14.07 8.21 -5.45
N THR A 143 -14.61 7.69 -6.55
CA THR A 143 -16.04 7.72 -6.86
C THR A 143 -16.69 6.36 -6.72
N LYS A 144 -15.92 5.26 -6.74
CA LYS A 144 -16.45 3.91 -6.59
C LYS A 144 -15.82 3.18 -5.41
N TRP A 145 -16.66 2.42 -4.73
CA TRP A 145 -16.27 1.48 -3.70
C TRP A 145 -17.05 0.18 -3.92
N PRO A 146 -16.42 -1.00 -3.84
CA PRO A 146 -17.14 -2.26 -3.96
C PRO A 146 -18.19 -2.36 -2.86
N ARG A 147 -19.45 -2.68 -3.20
CA ARG A 147 -20.57 -2.70 -2.24
C ARG A 147 -20.76 -4.04 -1.55
N ASN A 148 -20.19 -5.09 -2.11
CA ASN A 148 -20.26 -6.46 -1.59
C ASN A 148 -19.10 -7.29 -2.15
N THR A 149 -18.89 -8.48 -1.59
CA THR A 149 -17.77 -9.36 -1.96
C THR A 149 -17.80 -9.73 -3.44
N SER A 150 -18.97 -9.94 -4.04
CA SER A 150 -19.06 -10.29 -5.47
C SER A 150 -18.62 -9.14 -6.38
N GLU A 151 -18.96 -7.90 -6.04
CA GLU A 151 -18.47 -6.72 -6.76
C GLU A 151 -16.96 -6.53 -6.55
N LEU A 152 -16.46 -6.77 -5.33
CA LEU A 152 -15.02 -6.76 -5.05
C LEU A 152 -14.27 -7.80 -5.90
N GLU A 153 -14.75 -9.03 -5.94
CA GLU A 153 -14.23 -10.14 -6.76
C GLU A 153 -14.12 -9.75 -8.24
N GLN A 154 -15.20 -9.20 -8.79
CA GLN A 154 -15.22 -8.75 -10.18
C GLN A 154 -14.20 -7.65 -10.43
N LEU A 155 -14.11 -6.66 -9.53
CA LEU A 155 -13.13 -5.58 -9.65
C LEU A 155 -11.69 -6.10 -9.57
N VAL A 156 -11.41 -7.05 -8.67
CA VAL A 156 -10.09 -7.68 -8.56
C VAL A 156 -9.75 -8.43 -9.83
N ALA A 157 -10.67 -9.26 -10.35
CA ALA A 157 -10.47 -10.01 -11.58
C ALA A 157 -10.20 -9.09 -12.79
N ILE A 158 -11.01 -8.04 -12.97
CA ILE A 158 -10.83 -7.05 -14.04
C ILE A 158 -9.48 -6.34 -13.90
N THR A 159 -9.12 -5.92 -12.69
CA THR A 159 -7.86 -5.19 -12.43
C THR A 159 -6.65 -6.10 -12.70
N TRP A 160 -6.71 -7.34 -12.26
CA TRP A 160 -5.67 -8.34 -12.50
C TRP A 160 -5.47 -8.61 -13.98
N GLU A 161 -6.56 -8.89 -14.69
CA GLU A 161 -6.56 -9.17 -16.13
C GLU A 161 -6.04 -7.98 -16.94
N LYS A 162 -6.49 -6.77 -16.60
CA LYS A 162 -6.13 -5.55 -17.31
C LYS A 162 -4.67 -5.16 -17.06
N TYR A 163 -4.20 -5.15 -15.81
CA TYR A 163 -2.89 -4.57 -15.45
C TYR A 163 -1.83 -5.64 -15.17
N CYS A 164 -2.12 -6.62 -14.32
CA CYS A 164 -1.09 -7.48 -13.75
C CYS A 164 -0.71 -8.65 -14.65
N ARG A 165 -1.65 -9.25 -15.39
CA ARG A 165 -1.43 -10.52 -16.10
C ARG A 165 -0.24 -10.49 -17.07
N CYS A 166 -0.12 -9.42 -17.88
CA CYS A 166 0.95 -9.30 -18.87
C CYS A 166 2.32 -9.09 -18.23
N LEU A 167 2.37 -8.44 -17.07
CA LEU A 167 3.61 -8.08 -16.39
C LEU A 167 4.34 -9.33 -15.83
N TYR A 168 3.59 -10.40 -15.55
CA TYR A 168 4.15 -11.69 -15.13
C TYR A 168 4.94 -12.43 -16.22
N ALA A 169 4.87 -11.99 -17.48
CA ALA A 169 5.72 -12.55 -18.55
C ALA A 169 7.07 -11.84 -18.66
N ASP A 170 7.23 -10.65 -18.07
CA ASP A 170 8.44 -9.83 -18.16
C ASP A 170 9.25 -9.89 -16.85
N LEU A 171 10.47 -10.43 -16.91
CA LEU A 171 11.36 -10.55 -15.75
C LEU A 171 11.80 -9.19 -15.20
N GLY A 172 12.08 -8.22 -16.07
CA GLY A 172 12.51 -6.87 -15.66
C GLY A 172 11.39 -6.15 -14.94
N ALA A 173 10.16 -6.25 -15.45
CA ALA A 173 8.99 -5.68 -14.81
C ALA A 173 8.70 -6.35 -13.44
N GLN A 174 8.84 -7.68 -13.34
CA GLN A 174 8.73 -8.39 -12.06
C GLN A 174 9.78 -7.95 -11.03
N LEU A 175 11.02 -7.76 -11.46
CA LEU A 175 12.09 -7.25 -10.58
C LEU A 175 11.77 -5.85 -10.06
N ARG A 176 11.33 -4.94 -10.93
CA ARG A 176 10.88 -3.59 -10.54
C ARG A 176 9.71 -3.65 -9.55
N ALA A 177 8.72 -4.51 -9.79
CA ALA A 177 7.58 -4.68 -8.89
C ALA A 177 8.01 -5.20 -7.51
N ARG A 178 8.95 -6.15 -7.46
CA ARG A 178 9.50 -6.67 -6.19
C ARG A 178 10.30 -5.62 -5.42
N LEU A 179 11.12 -4.82 -6.11
CA LEU A 179 11.86 -3.72 -5.49
C LEU A 179 10.90 -2.69 -4.89
N LEU A 180 9.88 -2.29 -5.65
CA LEU A 180 8.83 -1.38 -5.19
C LEU A 180 8.06 -1.95 -3.98
N THR A 181 7.73 -3.25 -4.02
CA THR A 181 7.09 -3.95 -2.89
C THR A 181 7.99 -3.93 -1.66
N GLY A 182 9.29 -4.20 -1.81
CA GLY A 182 10.24 -4.18 -0.70
C GLY A 182 10.37 -2.81 -0.05
N ILE A 183 10.40 -1.74 -0.85
CA ILE A 183 10.37 -0.36 -0.37
C ILE A 183 9.09 -0.09 0.42
N LEU A 184 7.94 -0.45 -0.13
CA LEU A 184 6.65 -0.25 0.51
C LEU A 184 6.58 -0.97 1.87
N ILE A 185 7.02 -2.23 1.94
CA ILE A 185 7.05 -3.01 3.19
C ILE A 185 7.96 -2.36 4.22
N ALA A 186 9.17 -1.94 3.82
CA ALA A 186 10.10 -1.30 4.72
C ALA A 186 9.56 0.03 5.25
N ALA A 187 8.92 0.83 4.40
CA ALA A 187 8.32 2.10 4.78
C ALA A 187 7.12 1.91 5.71
N ASP A 188 6.17 1.03 5.36
CA ASP A 188 5.01 0.69 6.19
C ASP A 188 5.48 0.22 7.57
N TYR A 189 6.37 -0.77 7.65
CA TYR A 189 6.88 -1.28 8.92
C TYR A 189 7.56 -0.19 9.77
N HIS A 190 8.34 0.70 9.15
CA HIS A 190 9.03 1.77 9.88
C HIS A 190 8.05 2.80 10.46
N VAL A 191 7.03 3.20 9.69
CA VAL A 191 6.00 4.11 10.18
C VAL A 191 5.16 3.43 11.27
N ALA A 192 4.81 2.19 11.03
CA ALA A 192 4.06 1.32 11.92
C ALA A 192 4.70 1.19 13.32
N SER A 193 5.96 0.78 13.35
CA SER A 193 6.70 0.52 14.60
C SER A 193 6.92 1.78 15.45
N LYS A 194 6.92 2.98 14.85
CA LYS A 194 7.04 4.25 15.60
C LYS A 194 5.77 4.68 16.32
N SER A 195 4.62 4.10 15.96
CA SER A 195 3.34 4.37 16.62
C SER A 195 3.08 3.47 17.84
N GLU A 196 3.89 2.43 18.04
CA GLU A 196 3.79 1.51 19.18
C GLU A 196 4.73 1.92 20.33
N ASP A 197 4.36 1.55 21.56
CA ASP A 197 5.06 1.89 22.81
C ASP A 197 6.58 1.59 22.73
N PRO A 198 7.48 2.54 23.07
CA PRO A 198 8.94 2.38 22.96
C PRO A 198 9.52 1.15 23.67
N SER A 199 8.80 0.61 24.66
CA SER A 199 9.22 -0.55 25.44
C SER A 199 9.25 -1.87 24.65
N GLY A 200 8.61 -1.92 23.48
CA GLY A 200 8.58 -3.09 22.58
C GLY A 200 9.50 -2.99 21.37
N ARG A 201 10.46 -2.05 21.33
CA ARG A 201 11.43 -1.87 20.22
C ARG A 201 12.26 -3.14 20.03
N ASN A 202 11.70 -4.06 19.25
CA ASN A 202 12.34 -5.31 18.89
C ASN A 202 13.46 -5.04 17.88
N ARG A 203 14.51 -5.87 18.02
CA ARG A 203 15.66 -6.10 17.15
C ARG A 203 15.47 -5.76 15.65
N LEU A 204 14.28 -5.99 15.09
CA LEU A 204 13.93 -5.68 13.70
C LEU A 204 13.96 -4.18 13.35
N SER A 205 13.59 -3.28 14.26
CA SER A 205 13.70 -1.83 14.02
C SER A 205 15.18 -1.41 13.93
N ALA A 206 16.03 -2.00 14.76
CA ALA A 206 17.48 -1.78 14.69
C ALA A 206 18.08 -2.44 13.44
N GLU A 207 17.58 -3.59 13.00
CA GLU A 207 17.97 -4.24 11.75
C GLU A 207 17.55 -3.43 10.51
N LEU A 208 16.39 -2.77 10.53
CA LEU A 208 15.98 -1.86 9.47
C LEU A 208 16.78 -0.56 9.47
N GLU A 209 17.03 0.03 10.64
CA GLU A 209 17.97 1.17 10.74
C GLU A 209 19.35 0.77 10.22
N HIS A 210 19.85 -0.41 10.61
CA HIS A 210 21.10 -0.93 10.09
C HIS A 210 21.02 -1.18 8.57
N PHE A 211 19.93 -1.72 8.05
CA PHE A 211 19.72 -1.89 6.61
C PHE A 211 19.76 -0.54 5.88
N PHE A 212 19.06 0.48 6.39
CA PHE A 212 19.10 1.83 5.84
C PHE A 212 20.50 2.45 5.91
N GLU A 213 21.20 2.30 7.03
CA GLU A 213 22.59 2.76 7.14
C GLU A 213 23.54 1.98 6.23
N SER A 214 23.29 0.69 6.01
CA SER A 214 24.06 -0.14 5.07
C SER A 214 23.84 0.29 3.63
N LEU A 215 22.60 0.61 3.26
CA LEU A 215 22.28 1.18 1.95
C LEU A 215 22.96 2.55 1.74
N LYS A 216 22.92 3.43 2.75
CA LYS A 216 23.65 4.72 2.73
C LYS A 216 25.16 4.53 2.62
N LYS A 217 25.72 3.52 3.27
CA LYS A 217 27.14 3.18 3.17
C LYS A 217 27.50 2.66 1.78
N LEU A 218 26.72 1.72 1.25
CA LEU A 218 26.89 1.20 -0.11
C LEU A 218 26.83 2.33 -1.15
N ARG A 219 25.94 3.31 -0.97
CA ARG A 219 25.87 4.52 -1.80
C ARG A 219 27.20 5.29 -1.82
N ARG A 220 27.87 5.46 -0.68
CA ARG A 220 29.18 6.15 -0.62
C ARG A 220 30.29 5.35 -1.31
N GLU A 221 30.17 4.03 -1.36
CA GLU A 221 31.19 3.14 -1.94
C GLU A 221 31.01 2.93 -3.45
N VAL A 222 29.77 3.02 -3.95
CA VAL A 222 29.41 2.85 -5.38
C VAL A 222 29.42 4.17 -6.15
N GLU A 223 29.42 5.32 -5.46
CA GLU A 223 29.84 6.62 -6.03
C GLU A 223 31.37 6.58 -6.31
N ILE A 224 31.77 5.78 -7.32
CA ILE A 224 33.05 5.95 -8.02
C ILE A 224 32.91 7.26 -8.83
N PRO A 225 33.86 8.20 -8.72
CA PRO A 225 33.80 9.51 -9.38
C PRO A 225 33.57 9.44 -10.89
#